data_AF-A0A7M5X872-F1
#
_entry.id   AF-A0A7M5X872-F1
#
_cell.length_a   1.000
_cell.length_b   1.000
_cell.length_c   1.000
_cell.angle_alpha   90.00
_cell.angle_beta   90.00
_cell.angle_gamma   90.00
#
_symmetry.space_group_name_H-M   'P 1'
#
loop_
_entity.id
_entity.type
_entity.pdbx_description
1 polymer ?
#
loop_
_entity_poly.entity_id
_entity_poly.type
_entity_poly.pdbx_seq_one_letter_code
_entity_poly.pdbx_strand_id
1 'polypeptide(L)'
;MMLTNFAYYIPIIHLVNYATHNLQISPTNASFLISIWSISNIIGRMVYGKIISCIREHLITVYQISMFLSGVVSILTYFATSHWSLVSYVIAYGFLDGSFIGLLSLVTLDIVGARDFAQGYGIMLTSIGIPIAVGPPIIGMMNDSKLLQPQFMFVLAGSLFVIGSILINFTRMWHNKDLASAKKNSFLSTNIQDEVKEPVKNTENENLWFVTNV
;
A
#
# COMPACT_ATOMS: atom_id res chain seq x y z
N MET A 1 -0.38 -6.78 -2.26
CA MET A 1 -0.55 -5.96 -3.48
C MET A 1 -1.40 -6.65 -4.55
N MET A 2 -1.24 -7.94 -4.86
CA MET A 2 -2.01 -8.59 -5.94
C MET A 2 -3.54 -8.56 -5.73
N LEU A 3 -4.01 -8.86 -4.51
CA LEU A 3 -5.45 -8.86 -4.17
C LEU A 3 -6.11 -7.48 -4.36
N THR A 4 -5.44 -6.41 -3.91
CA THR A 4 -5.91 -5.02 -4.08
C THR A 4 -5.99 -4.59 -5.54
N ASN A 5 -5.08 -5.06 -6.40
CA ASN A 5 -5.12 -4.73 -7.84
C ASN A 5 -6.26 -5.43 -8.58
N PHE A 6 -6.67 -6.61 -8.11
CA PHE A 6 -7.85 -7.29 -8.64
C PHE A 6 -9.13 -6.49 -8.41
N ALA A 7 -9.26 -5.88 -7.23
CA ALA A 7 -10.40 -5.05 -6.86
C ALA A 7 -10.39 -3.63 -7.46
N TYR A 8 -9.25 -3.18 -7.98
CA TYR A 8 -9.00 -1.79 -8.38
C TYR A 8 -9.92 -1.26 -9.48
N TYR A 9 -10.21 -2.09 -10.48
CA TYR A 9 -11.03 -1.67 -11.61
C TYR A 9 -12.53 -1.82 -11.36
N ILE A 10 -12.94 -2.57 -10.33
CA ILE A 10 -14.35 -2.82 -10.02
C ILE A 10 -15.11 -1.49 -9.82
N PRO A 11 -14.65 -0.54 -8.99
CA PRO A 11 -15.39 0.70 -8.77
C PRO A 11 -15.52 1.52 -10.04
N ILE A 12 -14.47 1.61 -10.87
CA ILE A 12 -14.47 2.46 -12.08
C ILE A 12 -15.37 1.88 -13.16
N ILE A 13 -15.29 0.57 -13.40
CA ILE A 13 -16.12 -0.12 -14.40
C ILE A 13 -17.60 -0.03 -14.00
N HIS A 14 -17.90 -0.21 -12.72
CA HIS A 14 -19.28 -0.20 -12.22
C HIS A 14 -19.81 1.21 -11.98
N LEU A 15 -18.97 2.22 -11.81
CA LEU A 15 -19.37 3.61 -11.59
C LEU A 15 -20.26 4.12 -12.72
N VAL A 16 -19.86 3.91 -13.98
CA VAL A 16 -20.64 4.35 -15.15
C VAL A 16 -21.97 3.63 -15.19
N ASN A 17 -21.95 2.31 -15.04
CA ASN A 17 -23.16 1.48 -15.05
C ASN A 17 -24.13 1.86 -13.91
N TYR A 18 -23.61 2.17 -12.73
CA TYR A 18 -24.40 2.62 -11.59
C TYR A 18 -25.01 4.00 -11.83
N ALA A 19 -24.21 4.94 -12.35
CA ALA A 19 -24.69 6.29 -12.68
C ALA A 19 -25.80 6.26 -13.74
N THR A 20 -25.66 5.44 -14.79
CA THR A 20 -26.64 5.36 -15.87
C THR A 20 -27.88 4.56 -15.50
N HIS A 21 -27.74 3.39 -14.86
CA HIS A 21 -28.89 2.52 -14.57
C HIS A 21 -29.64 2.89 -13.29
N ASN A 22 -28.94 3.25 -12.20
CA ASN A 22 -29.60 3.49 -10.91
C ASN A 22 -30.03 4.94 -10.72
N LEU A 23 -29.26 5.89 -11.24
CA LEU A 23 -29.57 7.32 -11.12
C LEU A 23 -30.15 7.94 -12.40
N GLN A 24 -30.28 7.15 -13.48
CA GLN A 24 -30.78 7.61 -14.79
C GLN A 24 -30.00 8.82 -15.33
N ILE A 25 -28.71 8.92 -15.00
CA ILE A 25 -27.83 9.97 -15.49
C ILE A 25 -27.49 9.70 -16.96
N SER A 26 -27.47 10.75 -17.78
CA SER A 26 -27.05 10.65 -19.18
C SER A 26 -25.65 10.00 -19.30
N PRO A 27 -25.42 9.11 -20.27
CA PRO A 27 -24.11 8.49 -20.52
C PRO A 27 -22.97 9.51 -20.66
N THR A 28 -23.26 10.68 -21.21
CA THR A 28 -22.31 11.79 -21.35
C THR A 28 -21.82 12.28 -19.98
N ASN A 29 -22.74 12.45 -19.02
CA ASN A 29 -22.42 12.89 -17.67
C ASN A 29 -21.73 11.79 -16.86
N ALA A 30 -22.06 10.52 -17.10
CA ALA A 30 -21.39 9.39 -16.48
C ALA A 30 -19.91 9.28 -16.94
N SER A 31 -19.65 9.50 -18.23
CA SER A 31 -18.28 9.58 -18.76
C SER A 31 -17.50 10.76 -18.18
N PHE A 32 -18.16 11.89 -17.92
CA PHE A 32 -17.54 13.05 -17.28
C PHE A 32 -17.03 12.75 -15.87
N LEU A 33 -17.68 11.83 -15.13
CA LEU A 33 -17.17 11.36 -13.83
C LEU A 33 -15.81 10.69 -13.97
N ILE A 34 -15.57 9.89 -15.01
CA ILE A 34 -14.26 9.28 -15.26
C ILE A 34 -13.20 10.36 -15.55
N SER A 35 -13.58 11.39 -16.29
CA SER A 35 -12.69 12.53 -16.56
C SER A 35 -12.32 13.26 -15.26
N ILE A 36 -13.30 13.52 -14.38
CA ILE A 36 -13.05 14.11 -13.06
C ILE A 36 -12.11 13.22 -12.23
N TRP A 37 -12.36 11.91 -12.17
CA TRP A 37 -11.50 10.95 -11.47
C TRP A 37 -10.06 11.03 -11.96
N SER A 38 -9.86 11.07 -13.28
CA SER A 38 -8.53 11.15 -13.92
C SER A 38 -7.81 12.44 -13.55
N ILE A 39 -8.50 13.57 -13.57
CA ILE A 39 -7.93 14.88 -13.19
C ILE A 39 -7.56 14.89 -11.70
N SER A 40 -8.47 14.43 -10.83
CA SER A 40 -8.21 14.32 -9.39
C SER A 40 -7.04 13.39 -9.09
N ASN A 41 -6.87 12.31 -9.84
CA ASN A 41 -5.73 11.40 -9.74
C ASN A 41 -4.40 12.10 -10.08
N ILE A 42 -4.34 12.86 -11.18
CA ILE A 42 -3.15 13.63 -11.53
C ILE A 42 -2.79 14.63 -10.42
N ILE A 43 -3.79 15.34 -9.89
CA ILE A 43 -3.59 16.29 -8.78
C ILE A 43 -3.08 15.56 -7.53
N GLY A 44 -3.69 14.42 -7.18
CA GLY A 44 -3.24 13.56 -6.09
C GLY A 44 -1.77 13.18 -6.23
N ARG A 45 -1.35 12.73 -7.41
CA ARG A 45 0.05 12.37 -7.70
C ARG A 45 1.01 13.53 -7.41
N MET A 46 0.67 14.75 -7.84
CA MET A 46 1.50 15.92 -7.60
C MET A 46 1.60 16.26 -6.11
N VAL A 47 0.48 16.20 -5.39
CA VAL A 47 0.42 16.50 -3.95
C VAL A 47 1.19 15.46 -3.14
N TYR A 48 0.91 14.17 -3.34
CA TYR A 48 1.62 13.10 -2.64
C TYR A 48 3.11 13.06 -2.99
N GLY A 49 3.47 13.35 -4.24
CA GLY A 49 4.88 13.49 -4.65
C GLY A 49 5.59 14.57 -3.84
N LYS A 50 4.96 15.73 -3.64
CA LYS A 50 5.51 16.82 -2.82
C LYS A 50 5.56 16.45 -1.33
N ILE A 51 4.52 15.82 -0.80
CA ILE A 51 4.47 15.36 0.60
C ILE A 51 5.64 14.42 0.88
N ILE A 52 5.84 13.39 0.04
CA ILE A 52 6.92 12.41 0.23
C ILE A 52 8.30 13.04 0.09
N SER A 53 8.43 14.08 -0.73
CA SER A 53 9.69 14.83 -0.83
C SER A 53 10.06 15.47 0.52
N CYS A 54 9.09 15.81 1.37
CA CYS A 54 9.31 16.34 2.71
C CYS A 54 9.43 15.26 3.80
N ILE A 55 8.68 14.15 3.69
CA ILE A 55 8.62 13.08 4.71
C ILE A 55 9.00 11.70 4.17
N ARG A 56 10.20 11.60 3.59
CA ARG A 56 10.68 10.40 2.88
C ARG A 56 10.74 9.16 3.76
N GLU A 57 11.07 9.31 5.04
CA GLU A 57 11.14 8.23 6.04
C GLU A 57 9.77 7.58 6.35
N HIS A 58 8.67 8.23 5.99
CA HIS A 58 7.31 7.73 6.20
C HIS A 58 6.61 7.31 4.91
N LEU A 59 7.35 7.19 3.80
CA LEU A 59 6.83 6.88 2.49
C LEU A 59 5.92 5.63 2.47
N ILE A 60 6.36 4.54 3.09
CA ILE A 60 5.59 3.30 3.17
C ILE A 60 4.33 3.50 4.03
N THR A 61 4.41 4.27 5.13
CA THR A 61 3.26 4.56 5.98
C THR A 61 2.20 5.39 5.25
N VAL A 62 2.62 6.44 4.55
CA VAL A 62 1.72 7.30 3.76
C VAL A 62 1.02 6.48 2.68
N TYR A 63 1.75 5.63 1.99
CA TYR A 63 1.19 4.71 1.00
C TYR A 63 0.11 3.79 1.57
N GLN A 64 0.36 3.22 2.75
CA GLN A 64 -0.59 2.33 3.43
C GLN A 64 -1.85 3.07 3.91
N ILE A 65 -1.70 4.25 4.48
CA ILE A 65 -2.83 5.08 4.93
C ILE A 65 -3.71 5.46 3.74
N SER A 66 -3.11 5.89 2.63
CA SER A 66 -3.87 6.21 1.42
C SER A 66 -4.63 5.00 0.89
N MET A 67 -4.00 3.81 0.86
CA MET A 67 -4.67 2.58 0.43
C MET A 67 -5.83 2.17 1.34
N PHE A 68 -5.67 2.32 2.66
CA PHE A 68 -6.75 2.10 3.61
C PHE A 68 -7.91 3.08 3.38
N LEU A 69 -7.60 4.37 3.22
CA LEU A 69 -8.59 5.41 3.03
C LEU A 69 -9.33 5.25 1.68
N SER A 70 -8.64 4.84 0.61
CA SER A 70 -9.27 4.49 -0.67
C SER A 70 -10.29 3.35 -0.51
N GLY A 71 -9.98 2.33 0.29
CA GLY A 71 -10.90 1.24 0.61
C GLY A 71 -12.13 1.72 1.37
N VAL A 72 -11.93 2.55 2.40
CA VAL A 72 -13.03 3.15 3.18
C VAL A 72 -13.92 4.00 2.28
N VAL A 73 -13.35 4.90 1.48
CA VAL A 73 -14.10 5.75 0.55
C VAL A 73 -14.89 4.92 -0.47
N SER A 74 -14.32 3.80 -0.94
CA SER A 74 -15.01 2.87 -1.85
C SER A 74 -16.22 2.17 -1.19
N ILE A 75 -16.15 1.87 0.10
CA ILE A 75 -17.30 1.34 0.86
C ILE A 75 -18.35 2.44 1.05
N LEU A 76 -17.94 3.68 1.34
CA LEU A 76 -18.85 4.81 1.52
C LEU A 76 -19.67 5.12 0.25
N THR A 77 -19.17 4.76 -0.94
CA THR A 77 -19.91 4.85 -2.21
C THR A 77 -21.25 4.13 -2.17
N TYR A 78 -21.38 3.06 -1.37
CA TYR A 78 -22.66 2.37 -1.19
C TYR A 78 -23.78 3.32 -0.71
N PHE A 79 -23.43 4.36 0.06
CA PHE A 79 -24.38 5.35 0.54
C PHE A 79 -24.57 6.54 -0.42
N ALA A 80 -23.81 6.62 -1.51
CA ALA A 80 -23.90 7.70 -2.49
C ALA A 80 -25.04 7.44 -3.48
N THR A 81 -26.20 8.03 -3.20
CA THR A 81 -27.44 7.88 -4.01
C THR A 81 -27.78 9.12 -4.83
N SER A 82 -26.92 10.15 -4.84
CA SER A 82 -27.12 11.40 -5.60
C SER A 82 -25.96 11.70 -6.55
N HIS A 83 -26.23 12.42 -7.64
CA HIS A 83 -25.21 12.86 -8.61
C HIS A 83 -24.07 13.62 -7.92
N TRP A 84 -24.38 14.56 -7.04
CA TRP A 84 -23.37 15.33 -6.31
C TRP A 84 -22.55 14.47 -5.35
N SER A 85 -23.17 13.48 -4.68
CA SER A 85 -22.43 12.54 -3.83
C SER A 85 -21.46 11.66 -4.63
N LEU A 86 -21.83 11.27 -5.87
CA LEU A 86 -20.94 10.56 -6.77
C LEU A 86 -19.77 11.43 -7.21
N VAL A 87 -20.00 12.69 -7.55
CA VAL A 87 -18.93 13.63 -7.90
C VAL A 87 -17.94 13.78 -6.74
N SER A 88 -18.43 13.98 -5.51
CA SER A 88 -17.58 14.07 -4.32
C SER A 88 -16.79 12.78 -4.08
N TYR A 89 -17.42 11.61 -4.25
CA TYR A 89 -16.74 10.32 -4.16
C TYR A 89 -15.63 10.18 -5.19
N VAL A 90 -15.90 10.49 -6.46
CA VAL A 90 -14.96 10.38 -7.58
C VAL A 90 -13.74 11.27 -7.37
N ILE A 91 -13.93 12.47 -6.84
CA ILE A 91 -12.84 13.39 -6.49
C ILE A 91 -11.99 12.80 -5.36
N ALA A 92 -12.61 12.35 -4.26
CA ALA A 92 -11.90 11.80 -3.11
C ALA A 92 -11.17 10.51 -3.47
N TYR A 93 -11.85 9.57 -4.13
CA TYR A 93 -11.28 8.32 -4.61
C TYR A 93 -10.15 8.58 -5.60
N GLY A 94 -10.35 9.46 -6.59
CA GLY A 94 -9.31 9.81 -7.57
C GLY A 94 -8.07 10.40 -6.91
N PHE A 95 -8.25 11.32 -5.95
CA PHE A 95 -7.13 11.92 -5.22
C PHE A 95 -6.31 10.88 -4.44
N LEU A 96 -6.98 10.00 -3.70
CA LEU A 96 -6.32 8.95 -2.92
C LEU A 96 -5.67 7.90 -3.83
N ASP A 97 -6.34 7.58 -4.92
CA ASP A 97 -5.86 6.64 -5.93
C ASP A 97 -4.62 7.15 -6.67
N GLY A 98 -4.49 8.47 -6.86
CA GLY A 98 -3.28 9.07 -7.41
C GLY A 98 -2.03 8.77 -6.59
N SER A 99 -2.15 8.58 -5.29
CA SER A 99 -1.02 8.16 -4.46
C SER A 99 -0.53 6.75 -4.81
N PHE A 100 -1.38 5.86 -5.33
CA PHE A 100 -1.04 4.45 -5.53
C PHE A 100 0.06 4.27 -6.56
N ILE A 101 -0.12 4.77 -7.79
CA ILE A 101 0.87 4.62 -8.87
C ILE A 101 2.09 5.49 -8.63
N GLY A 102 1.91 6.70 -8.10
CA GLY A 102 3.00 7.65 -7.85
C GLY A 102 3.95 7.18 -6.75
N LEU A 103 3.42 6.61 -5.67
CA LEU A 103 4.22 6.10 -4.56
C LEU A 103 4.77 4.72 -4.85
N LEU A 104 4.11 3.89 -5.67
CA LEU A 104 4.58 2.55 -6.00
C LEU A 104 6.01 2.58 -6.55
N SER A 105 6.32 3.47 -7.50
CA SER A 105 7.68 3.59 -8.04
C SER A 105 8.69 4.02 -6.99
N LEU A 106 8.32 4.91 -6.08
CA LEU A 106 9.22 5.35 -5.00
C LEU A 106 9.43 4.27 -3.94
N VAL A 107 8.38 3.51 -3.58
CA VAL A 107 8.46 2.34 -2.68
C VAL A 107 9.40 1.30 -3.28
N THR A 108 9.24 0.98 -4.56
CA THR A 108 10.10 -0.01 -5.23
C THR A 108 11.55 0.45 -5.27
N LEU A 109 11.79 1.73 -5.54
CA LEU A 109 13.14 2.30 -5.53
C LEU A 109 13.79 2.22 -4.14
N ASP A 110 13.02 2.42 -3.08
CA ASP A 110 13.51 2.35 -1.70
C ASP A 110 13.82 0.92 -1.25
N ILE A 111 13.03 -0.07 -1.72
CA ILE A 111 13.19 -1.49 -1.37
C ILE A 111 14.34 -2.15 -2.16
N VAL A 112 14.38 -1.94 -3.47
CA VAL A 112 15.30 -2.65 -4.39
C VAL A 112 16.59 -1.86 -4.62
N GLY A 113 16.57 -0.54 -4.41
CA GLY A 113 17.67 0.35 -4.74
C GLY A 113 17.75 0.68 -6.23
N ALA A 114 18.50 1.74 -6.56
CA ALA A 114 18.57 2.28 -7.92
C ALA A 114 19.19 1.31 -8.95
N ARG A 115 20.05 0.40 -8.50
CA ARG A 115 20.81 -0.53 -9.37
C ARG A 115 19.90 -1.57 -10.03
N ASP A 116 18.99 -2.15 -9.26
CA ASP A 116 18.12 -3.23 -9.72
C ASP A 116 16.66 -2.78 -9.86
N PHE A 117 16.40 -1.46 -9.78
CA PHE A 117 15.08 -0.86 -9.85
C PHE A 117 14.27 -1.33 -11.05
N ALA A 118 14.87 -1.34 -12.25
CA ALA A 118 14.17 -1.74 -13.47
C ALA A 118 13.70 -3.21 -13.43
N GLN A 119 14.54 -4.10 -12.88
CA GLN A 119 14.20 -5.52 -12.76
C GLN A 119 13.11 -5.74 -11.70
N GLY A 120 13.27 -5.13 -10.52
CA GLY A 120 12.29 -5.23 -9.44
C GLY A 120 10.93 -4.61 -9.81
N TYR A 121 10.94 -3.42 -10.40
CA TYR A 121 9.73 -2.74 -10.86
C TYR A 121 9.04 -3.52 -11.99
N GLY A 122 9.81 -4.14 -12.90
CA GLY A 122 9.27 -5.02 -13.93
C GLY A 122 8.54 -6.22 -13.35
N ILE A 123 9.13 -6.93 -12.38
CA ILE A 123 8.48 -8.07 -11.70
C ILE A 123 7.21 -7.63 -10.97
N MET A 124 7.23 -6.46 -10.32
CA MET A 124 6.05 -5.90 -9.66
C MET A 124 4.95 -5.57 -10.67
N LEU A 125 5.28 -4.95 -11.80
CA LEU A 125 4.31 -4.65 -12.86
C LEU A 125 3.70 -5.91 -13.47
N THR A 126 4.50 -6.96 -13.71
CA THR A 126 3.97 -8.26 -14.17
C THR A 126 3.00 -8.86 -13.16
N SER A 127 3.33 -8.78 -11.87
CA SER A 127 2.47 -9.26 -10.78
C SER A 127 1.17 -8.47 -10.66
N ILE A 128 1.17 -7.20 -11.03
CA ILE A 128 -0.01 -6.32 -11.07
C ILE A 128 -0.82 -6.58 -12.35
N GLY A 129 -0.15 -6.79 -13.49
CA GLY A 129 -0.78 -6.94 -14.79
C GLY A 129 -1.70 -8.17 -14.89
N ILE A 130 -1.35 -9.28 -14.23
CA ILE A 130 -2.18 -10.49 -14.21
C ILE A 130 -3.58 -10.21 -13.61
N PRO A 131 -3.71 -9.67 -12.38
CA PRO A 131 -4.99 -9.25 -11.82
C PRO A 131 -5.76 -8.28 -12.72
N ILE A 132 -5.06 -7.33 -13.37
CA ILE A 132 -5.70 -6.33 -14.24
C ILE A 132 -6.29 -6.97 -15.50
N ALA A 133 -5.59 -7.96 -16.08
CA ALA A 133 -6.09 -8.66 -17.26
C ALA A 133 -7.26 -9.59 -16.93
N VAL A 134 -7.21 -10.26 -15.78
CA VAL A 134 -8.22 -11.24 -15.36
C VAL A 134 -9.45 -10.58 -14.69
N GLY A 135 -9.28 -9.38 -14.14
CA GLY A 135 -10.34 -8.63 -13.44
C GLY A 135 -11.58 -8.38 -14.31
N PRO A 136 -11.47 -7.70 -15.47
CA PRO A 136 -12.62 -7.36 -16.31
C PRO A 136 -13.44 -8.58 -16.78
N PRO A 137 -12.84 -9.71 -17.23
CA PRO A 137 -13.59 -10.93 -17.53
C PRO A 137 -14.40 -11.48 -16.36
N ILE A 138 -13.80 -11.56 -15.17
CA ILE A 138 -14.49 -12.08 -13.97
C ILE A 138 -15.64 -11.15 -13.57
N ILE A 139 -15.40 -9.84 -13.60
CA ILE A 139 -16.42 -8.81 -13.32
C ILE A 139 -17.57 -8.88 -14.34
N GLY A 140 -17.26 -9.09 -15.62
CA GLY A 140 -18.25 -9.28 -16.68
C GLY A 140 -19.12 -10.50 -16.44
N MET A 141 -18.53 -11.65 -16.12
CA MET A 141 -19.27 -12.88 -15.78
C MET A 141 -20.18 -12.69 -14.56
N MET A 142 -19.72 -11.95 -13.54
CA MET A 142 -20.52 -11.65 -12.35
C MET A 142 -21.71 -10.73 -12.68
N ASN A 143 -21.56 -9.80 -13.63
CA ASN A 143 -22.64 -8.94 -14.11
C ASN A 143 -23.66 -9.71 -14.96
N ASP A 144 -23.20 -10.57 -15.87
CA ASP A 144 -24.07 -11.34 -16.78
C ASP A 144 -24.97 -12.32 -16.03
N SER A 145 -24.49 -12.83 -14.90
CA SER A 145 -25.23 -13.75 -14.05
C SER A 145 -26.43 -13.10 -13.33
N LYS A 146 -26.58 -11.76 -13.36
CA LYS A 146 -27.56 -10.98 -12.55
C LYS A 146 -27.55 -11.30 -11.04
N LEU A 147 -26.51 -11.99 -10.55
CA LEU A 147 -26.47 -12.52 -9.19
C LEU A 147 -26.28 -11.42 -8.12
N LEU A 148 -25.77 -10.25 -8.50
CA LEU A 148 -25.48 -9.15 -7.58
C LEU A 148 -25.99 -7.81 -8.14
N GLN A 149 -26.70 -7.04 -7.32
CA GLN A 149 -27.02 -5.65 -7.67
C GLN A 149 -25.73 -4.83 -7.79
N PRO A 150 -25.69 -3.78 -8.63
CA PRO A 150 -24.49 -2.94 -8.83
C PRO A 150 -23.90 -2.41 -7.51
N GLN A 151 -24.77 -2.17 -6.53
CA GLN A 151 -24.45 -1.69 -5.19
C GLN A 151 -23.55 -2.66 -4.41
N PHE A 152 -23.78 -3.97 -4.55
CA PHE A 152 -23.00 -5.00 -3.86
C PHE A 152 -21.58 -5.13 -4.44
N MET A 153 -21.37 -4.79 -5.71
CA MET A 153 -20.05 -4.82 -6.33
C MET A 153 -19.12 -3.75 -5.74
N PHE A 154 -19.66 -2.58 -5.39
CA PHE A 154 -18.90 -1.54 -4.67
C PHE A 154 -18.52 -1.98 -3.26
N VAL A 155 -19.44 -2.59 -2.53
CA VAL A 155 -19.17 -3.13 -1.19
C VAL A 155 -18.12 -4.24 -1.26
N LEU A 156 -18.24 -5.15 -2.23
CA LEU A 156 -17.26 -6.20 -2.46
C LEU A 156 -15.86 -5.64 -2.77
N ALA A 157 -15.79 -4.66 -3.69
CA ALA A 157 -14.54 -4.00 -4.04
C ALA A 157 -13.91 -3.30 -2.82
N GLY A 158 -14.69 -2.51 -2.09
CA GLY A 158 -14.25 -1.83 -0.88
C GLY A 158 -13.77 -2.81 0.20
N SER A 159 -14.48 -3.92 0.38
CA SER A 159 -14.10 -5.00 1.31
C SER A 159 -12.75 -5.62 0.94
N LEU A 160 -12.53 -5.92 -0.34
CA LEU A 160 -11.27 -6.46 -0.85
C LEU A 160 -10.11 -5.47 -0.70
N PHE A 161 -10.36 -4.17 -0.89
CA PHE A 161 -9.38 -3.11 -0.63
C PHE A 161 -9.01 -3.03 0.85
N VAL A 162 -10.00 -3.07 1.75
CA VAL A 162 -9.76 -3.03 3.20
C VAL A 162 -9.02 -4.28 3.66
N ILE A 163 -9.45 -5.47 3.25
CA ILE A 163 -8.76 -6.74 3.57
C ILE A 163 -7.33 -6.72 3.03
N GLY A 164 -7.13 -6.28 1.78
CA GLY A 164 -5.81 -6.17 1.20
C GLY A 164 -4.91 -5.15 1.91
N SER A 165 -5.47 -4.02 2.37
CA SER A 165 -4.74 -3.03 3.16
C SER A 165 -4.36 -3.57 4.55
N ILE A 166 -5.26 -4.31 5.21
CA ILE A 166 -4.98 -4.97 6.49
C ILE A 166 -3.86 -6.00 6.33
N LEU A 167 -3.92 -6.84 5.29
CA LEU A 167 -2.87 -7.84 5.01
C LEU A 167 -1.50 -7.18 4.78
N ILE A 168 -1.45 -6.05 4.05
CA ILE A 168 -0.22 -5.29 3.83
C ILE A 168 0.31 -4.65 5.14
N ASN A 169 -0.57 -4.24 6.05
CA ASN A 169 -0.17 -3.77 7.37
C ASN A 169 0.38 -4.91 8.23
N PHE A 170 -0.21 -6.10 8.16
CA PHE A 170 0.27 -7.29 8.86
C PHE A 170 1.67 -7.72 8.38
N THR A 171 1.91 -7.76 7.07
CA THR A 171 3.23 -8.12 6.54
C THR A 171 4.30 -7.11 6.93
N ARG A 172 3.97 -5.81 6.96
CA ARG A 172 4.88 -4.77 7.44
C ARG A 172 5.22 -4.94 8.93
N MET A 173 4.23 -5.28 9.75
CA MET A 173 4.46 -5.51 11.18
C MET A 173 5.37 -6.71 11.42
N TRP A 174 5.26 -7.77 10.61
CA TRP A 174 6.17 -8.91 10.62
C TRP A 174 7.58 -8.52 10.15
N HIS A 175 7.69 -7.83 9.01
CA HIS A 175 8.99 -7.42 8.49
C HIS A 175 9.74 -6.46 9.43
N ASN A 176 9.03 -5.53 10.09
CA ASN A 176 9.63 -4.65 11.09
C ASN A 176 10.10 -5.42 12.33
N LYS A 177 9.42 -6.50 12.73
CA LYS A 177 9.88 -7.40 13.81
C LYS A 177 11.12 -8.17 13.41
N ASP A 178 11.21 -8.61 12.16
CA ASP A 178 12.39 -9.31 11.63
C ASP A 178 13.60 -8.38 11.54
N LEU A 179 13.41 -7.15 11.05
CA LEU A 179 14.45 -6.12 11.02
C LEU A 179 14.92 -5.71 12.43
N ALA A 180 13.98 -5.57 13.38
CA ALA A 180 14.31 -5.30 14.78
C ALA A 180 15.09 -6.46 15.41
N SER A 181 14.73 -7.70 15.08
CA SER A 181 15.42 -8.91 15.55
C SER A 181 16.82 -9.03 14.93
N ALA A 182 16.96 -8.75 13.64
CA ALA A 182 18.26 -8.75 12.95
C ALA A 182 19.21 -7.66 13.49
N LYS A 183 18.71 -6.45 13.72
CA LYS A 183 19.51 -5.34 14.27
C LYS A 183 19.91 -5.59 15.73
N LYS A 184 19.03 -6.22 16.52
CA LYS A 184 19.34 -6.66 17.88
C LYS A 184 20.42 -7.75 17.87
N ASN A 185 20.31 -8.72 16.96
CA ASN A 185 21.29 -9.80 16.84
C ASN A 185 22.66 -9.29 16.35
N SER A 186 22.70 -8.31 15.44
CA SER A 186 23.96 -7.69 15.03
C SER A 186 24.61 -6.93 16.18
N PHE A 187 23.84 -6.12 16.93
CA PHE A 187 24.34 -5.42 18.13
C PHE A 187 24.89 -6.37 19.19
N LEU A 188 24.19 -7.49 19.43
CA LEU A 188 24.65 -8.52 20.35
C LEU A 188 25.96 -9.17 19.86
N SER A 189 26.10 -9.44 18.57
CA SER A 189 27.34 -10.01 18.01
C SER A 189 28.53 -9.05 18.09
N THR A 190 28.31 -7.73 17.95
CA THR A 190 29.37 -6.71 18.10
C THR A 190 29.78 -6.56 19.56
N ASN A 191 28.82 -6.44 20.48
CA ASN A 191 29.12 -6.36 21.92
C ASN A 191 29.87 -7.61 22.43
N ILE A 192 29.48 -8.81 21.99
CA ILE A 192 30.18 -10.05 22.39
C ILE A 192 31.60 -10.08 21.82
N GLN A 193 31.84 -9.57 20.60
CA GLN A 193 33.19 -9.48 20.03
C GLN A 193 34.08 -8.47 20.75
N ASP A 194 33.51 -7.39 21.28
CA ASP A 194 34.24 -6.39 22.05
C ASP A 194 34.55 -6.88 23.48
N GLU A 195 33.63 -7.62 24.11
CA GLU A 195 33.82 -8.23 25.43
C GLU A 195 34.86 -9.39 25.39
N VAL A 196 34.92 -10.15 24.29
CA VAL A 196 35.95 -11.19 24.08
C VAL A 196 37.33 -10.60 23.76
N LYS A 197 37.40 -9.34 23.29
CA LYS A 197 38.67 -8.64 23.00
C LYS A 197 39.24 -7.90 24.20
N GLU A 198 38.48 -7.66 25.26
CA GLU A 198 39.07 -7.22 26.52
C GLU A 198 39.84 -8.41 27.14
N PRO A 199 41.18 -8.36 27.22
CA PRO A 199 41.89 -9.36 28.00
C PRO A 199 41.45 -9.16 29.45
N VAL A 200 41.10 -10.26 30.13
CA VAL A 200 40.93 -10.34 31.58
C VAL A 200 42.22 -9.79 32.20
N LYS A 201 42.25 -8.47 32.47
CA LYS A 201 43.37 -7.82 33.12
C LYS A 201 43.23 -8.08 34.61
N ASN A 202 44.15 -8.92 35.09
CA ASN A 202 44.58 -9.06 36.47
C ASN A 202 43.52 -9.48 37.49
N THR A 203 43.44 -10.79 37.74
CA THR A 203 43.20 -11.33 39.09
C THR A 203 44.31 -12.27 39.57
N GLU A 204 45.42 -12.42 38.84
CA GLU A 204 46.55 -13.28 39.27
C GLU A 204 47.75 -12.54 39.88
N ASN A 205 47.80 -11.20 39.86
CA ASN A 205 48.95 -10.44 40.37
C ASN A 205 48.81 -9.93 41.83
N GLU A 206 47.72 -10.23 42.52
CA GLU A 206 47.58 -9.86 43.95
C GLU A 206 48.16 -10.90 44.92
N ASN A 207 48.51 -12.11 44.46
CA ASN A 207 49.04 -13.16 45.33
C ASN A 207 50.58 -13.24 45.39
N LEU A 208 51.30 -12.43 44.61
CA LEU A 208 52.77 -12.49 44.51
C LEU A 208 53.53 -11.55 45.47
N TRP A 209 52.84 -10.65 46.17
CA TRP A 209 53.47 -9.73 47.14
C TRP A 209 53.62 -10.29 48.57
N PHE A 210 52.97 -11.43 48.88
CA PHE A 210 52.97 -11.99 50.24
C PHE A 210 54.04 -13.06 50.50
N VAL A 211 54.83 -13.48 49.50
CA VAL A 211 55.72 -14.66 49.62
C VAL A 211 57.22 -14.33 49.70
N THR A 212 57.64 -13.07 49.56
CA THR A 212 59.07 -12.70 49.50
C THR A 212 59.66 -11.98 50.72
N ASN A 213 58.98 -11.94 51.86
CA ASN A 213 59.54 -11.41 53.12
C ASN A 213 59.48 -12.44 54.25
N VAL A 214 60.38 -13.44 54.20
CA VAL A 214 60.85 -14.23 55.35
C VAL A 214 62.37 -14.36 55.25
#